data_AF-A0A7Y5PZR3-F1
#
_entry.id   AF-A0A7Y5PZR3-F1
#
_cell.length_a   1.000
_cell.length_b   1.000
_cell.length_c   1.000
_cell.angle_alpha   90.00
_cell.angle_beta   90.00
_cell.angle_gamma   90.00
#
_symmetry.space_group_name_H-M   'P 1'
#
loop_
_entity.id
_entity.type
_entity.pdbx_description
1 polymer ?
#
loop_
_entity_poly.entity_id
_entity_poly.type
_entity_poly.pdbx_seq_one_letter_code
_entity_poly.pdbx_strand_id
1 'polypeptide(L)'
;MWFCLAFVALATAGARETTTWIEQLLLWERVSGEPQDATYQAFKTAQAYVYDERWNDAITNLQSFITKYAQSKYVDDAQFWMCYSREKRGDDAETVFTAYKDFIAKYPRSEYVDDAKANMIKLATTLAGAGKTKYRAEVAAMQSSDDEELRLQALYALSQHDDPATVQTLTSLLESETNAKIRQKIVHVFGNLSDASAGETLSRLATSDPDAGVRKSAVYAIGNRSSSG
;
A
#
# COMPACT_ATOMS: atom_id res chain seq x y z
N MET A 1 7.91 -4.96 -12.84
CA MET A 1 8.39 -6.34 -13.07
C MET A 1 9.46 -6.41 -14.18
N TRP A 2 10.33 -5.41 -14.33
CA TRP A 2 11.39 -5.36 -15.35
C TRP A 2 12.82 -5.32 -14.78
N PHE A 3 12.96 -5.34 -13.44
CA PHE A 3 14.27 -5.25 -12.78
C PHE A 3 14.88 -6.60 -12.34
N CYS A 4 14.17 -7.74 -12.45
CA CYS A 4 14.71 -9.06 -12.05
C CYS A 4 15.32 -9.91 -13.18
N LEU A 5 15.21 -9.51 -14.45
CA LEU A 5 15.61 -10.41 -15.57
C LEU A 5 16.99 -10.15 -16.17
N ALA A 6 17.70 -9.09 -15.78
CA ALA A 6 19.03 -8.81 -16.35
C ALA A 6 20.15 -9.72 -15.79
N PHE A 7 19.95 -10.40 -14.65
CA PHE A 7 21.05 -11.10 -13.96
C PHE A 7 21.11 -12.63 -14.13
N VAL A 8 20.12 -13.26 -14.78
CA VAL A 8 20.18 -14.71 -15.03
C VAL A 8 21.13 -15.08 -16.19
N ALA A 9 21.58 -14.12 -17.01
CA ALA A 9 22.33 -14.40 -18.23
C ALA A 9 23.86 -14.28 -18.16
N LEU A 10 24.46 -13.83 -17.04
CA LEU A 10 25.92 -13.63 -16.93
C LEU A 10 26.59 -14.41 -15.78
N ALA A 11 25.98 -15.53 -15.37
CA ALA A 11 26.57 -16.46 -14.39
C ALA A 11 26.99 -17.81 -15.01
N THR A 12 27.34 -17.85 -16.30
CA THR A 12 27.84 -19.06 -16.98
C THR A 12 29.25 -18.94 -17.55
N ALA A 13 30.03 -17.94 -17.14
CA ALA A 13 31.46 -17.89 -17.41
C ALA A 13 32.22 -17.91 -16.08
N GLY A 14 32.84 -19.05 -15.79
CA GLY A 14 33.60 -19.27 -14.56
C GLY A 14 34.72 -18.25 -14.38
N ALA A 15 34.54 -17.36 -13.41
CA ALA A 15 35.61 -16.61 -12.77
C ALA A 15 35.33 -16.59 -11.26
N ARG A 16 36.36 -16.90 -10.47
CA ARG A 16 36.33 -16.74 -9.01
C ARG A 16 36.31 -15.25 -8.70
N GLU A 17 35.13 -14.66 -8.57
CA GLU A 17 34.97 -13.35 -7.94
C GLU A 17 34.00 -13.52 -6.77
N THR A 18 34.52 -13.36 -5.56
CA THR A 18 33.78 -13.39 -4.28
C THR A 18 32.94 -12.13 -4.09
N THR A 19 32.55 -11.47 -5.18
CA THR A 19 31.85 -10.20 -5.08
C THR A 19 30.39 -10.45 -4.75
N THR A 20 29.92 -9.83 -3.69
CA THR A 20 28.50 -9.94 -3.31
C THR A 20 27.62 -9.31 -4.38
N TRP A 21 26.36 -9.72 -4.46
CA TRP A 21 25.43 -9.14 -5.43
C TRP A 21 25.31 -7.60 -5.25
N ILE A 22 25.49 -7.09 -4.04
CA ILE A 22 25.54 -5.65 -3.73
C ILE A 22 26.73 -5.00 -4.45
N GLU A 23 27.89 -5.64 -4.45
CA GLU A 23 29.07 -5.16 -5.19
C GLU A 23 28.82 -5.20 -6.70
N GLN A 24 28.12 -6.20 -7.21
CA GLN A 24 27.73 -6.28 -8.62
C GLN A 24 26.74 -5.17 -9.01
N LEU A 25 25.78 -4.84 -8.14
CA LEU A 25 24.85 -3.73 -8.32
C LEU A 25 25.60 -2.40 -8.39
N LEU A 26 26.48 -2.13 -7.43
CA LEU A 26 27.28 -0.89 -7.38
C LEU A 26 28.22 -0.77 -8.59
N LEU A 27 28.75 -1.89 -9.09
CA LEU A 27 29.53 -1.91 -10.33
C LEU A 27 28.69 -1.59 -11.56
N TRP A 28 27.48 -2.14 -11.66
CA TRP A 28 26.57 -1.88 -12.78
C TRP A 28 26.12 -0.42 -12.80
N GLU A 29 25.73 0.15 -11.66
CA GLU A 29 25.36 1.57 -11.53
C GLU A 29 26.48 2.51 -11.97
N ARG A 30 27.74 2.14 -11.67
CA ARG A 30 28.90 2.92 -12.09
C ARG A 30 29.03 3.01 -13.60
N VAL A 31 28.68 1.94 -14.31
CA VAL A 31 28.80 1.84 -15.77
C VAL A 31 27.55 2.37 -16.48
N SER A 32 26.38 2.36 -15.84
CA SER A 32 25.10 2.82 -16.41
C SER A 32 24.91 4.35 -16.42
N GLY A 33 25.76 5.11 -15.72
CA GLY A 33 25.71 6.58 -15.68
C GLY A 33 24.78 7.16 -14.61
N GLU A 34 24.38 6.36 -13.63
CA GLU A 34 23.64 6.81 -12.45
C GLU A 34 24.44 7.83 -11.61
N PRO A 35 23.77 8.66 -10.78
CA PRO A 35 24.45 9.61 -9.90
C PRO A 35 25.52 8.95 -9.04
N GLN A 36 26.74 9.49 -9.09
CA GLN A 36 27.90 8.96 -8.36
C GLN A 36 28.08 9.60 -6.97
N ASP A 37 27.16 10.46 -6.54
CA ASP A 37 27.34 11.15 -5.27
C ASP A 37 27.26 10.18 -4.08
N ALA A 38 28.02 10.47 -3.03
CA ALA A 38 28.17 9.57 -1.89
C ALA A 38 26.84 9.27 -1.18
N THR A 39 25.83 10.15 -1.31
CA THR A 39 24.51 9.92 -0.70
C THR A 39 23.68 8.97 -1.55
N TYR A 40 23.71 9.07 -2.88
CA TYR A 40 23.06 8.08 -3.75
C TYR A 40 23.61 6.67 -3.50
N GLN A 41 24.94 6.52 -3.53
CA GLN A 41 25.60 5.22 -3.36
C GLN A 41 25.30 4.59 -1.99
N ALA A 42 25.33 5.40 -0.93
CA ALA A 42 24.98 4.93 0.42
C ALA A 42 23.50 4.54 0.54
N PHE A 43 22.59 5.30 -0.07
CA PHE A 43 21.17 4.97 -0.09
C PHE A 43 20.91 3.67 -0.87
N LYS A 44 21.49 3.50 -2.06
CA LYS A 44 21.37 2.29 -2.87
C LYS A 44 21.89 1.04 -2.16
N THR A 45 23.02 1.17 -1.47
CA THR A 45 23.55 0.09 -0.62
C THR A 45 22.58 -0.29 0.50
N ALA A 46 21.93 0.69 1.14
CA ALA A 46 20.94 0.41 2.18
C ALA A 46 19.65 -0.21 1.60
N GLN A 47 19.18 0.31 0.46
CA GLN A 47 18.00 -0.17 -0.26
C GLN A 47 18.19 -1.59 -0.80
N ALA A 48 19.41 -1.96 -1.18
CA ALA A 48 19.76 -3.30 -1.61
C ALA A 48 19.35 -4.37 -0.58
N TYR A 49 19.60 -4.14 0.72
CA TYR A 49 19.17 -5.07 1.77
C TYR A 49 17.65 -5.24 1.86
N VAL A 50 16.86 -4.23 1.44
CA VAL A 50 15.40 -4.33 1.37
C VAL A 50 15.00 -5.32 0.28
N TYR A 51 15.62 -5.22 -0.90
CA TYR A 51 15.32 -6.11 -2.03
C TYR A 51 15.74 -7.56 -1.82
N ASP A 52 16.77 -7.77 -0.99
CA ASP A 52 17.22 -9.10 -0.56
C ASP A 52 16.47 -9.60 0.69
N GLU A 53 15.44 -8.87 1.13
CA GLU A 53 14.60 -9.21 2.29
C GLU A 53 15.37 -9.35 3.61
N ARG A 54 16.57 -8.76 3.67
CA ARG A 54 17.43 -8.75 4.86
C ARG A 54 17.01 -7.60 5.77
N TRP A 55 15.81 -7.72 6.35
CA TRP A 55 15.13 -6.63 7.04
C TRP A 55 15.94 -6.00 8.19
N ASN A 56 16.68 -6.80 8.96
CA ASN A 56 17.54 -6.27 10.03
C ASN A 56 18.69 -5.40 9.50
N ASP A 57 19.35 -5.85 8.43
CA ASP A 57 20.43 -5.11 7.79
C ASP A 57 19.88 -3.86 7.10
N ALA A 58 18.73 -3.98 6.42
CA ALA A 58 18.06 -2.86 5.80
C ALA A 58 17.76 -1.75 6.82
N ILE A 59 17.12 -2.09 7.94
CA ILE A 59 16.77 -1.11 8.99
C ILE A 59 18.03 -0.45 9.56
N THR A 60 19.08 -1.23 9.83
CA THR A 60 20.34 -0.70 10.38
C THR A 60 21.01 0.26 9.41
N ASN A 61 21.11 -0.11 8.13
CA ASN A 61 21.78 0.70 7.12
C ASN A 61 20.97 1.93 6.72
N LEU A 62 19.64 1.83 6.65
CA LEU A 62 18.75 2.97 6.39
C LEU A 62 18.78 3.96 7.55
N GLN A 63 18.77 3.48 8.80
CA GLN A 63 18.91 4.35 9.97
C GLN A 63 20.27 5.07 9.98
N SER A 64 21.36 4.36 9.65
CA SER A 64 22.69 4.94 9.52
C SER A 64 22.73 6.02 8.42
N PHE A 65 22.11 5.74 7.28
CA PHE A 65 21.98 6.69 6.17
C PHE A 65 21.26 7.97 6.61
N ILE A 66 20.09 7.86 7.24
CA ILE A 66 19.28 8.99 7.71
C ILE A 66 20.06 9.85 8.71
N THR A 67 20.81 9.22 9.62
CA THR A 67 21.63 9.94 10.60
C THR A 67 22.81 10.65 9.95
N LYS A 68 23.52 9.99 9.04
CA LYS A 68 24.74 10.51 8.41
C LYS A 68 24.47 11.57 7.34
N TYR A 69 23.40 11.39 6.58
CA TYR A 69 23.07 12.19 5.40
C TYR A 69 21.72 12.87 5.53
N ALA A 70 21.39 13.42 6.71
CA ALA A 70 20.08 14.01 7.03
C ALA A 70 19.59 15.14 6.09
N GLN A 71 20.47 15.70 5.26
CA GLN A 71 20.16 16.73 4.25
C GLN A 71 20.09 16.17 2.83
N SER A 72 20.29 14.86 2.64
CA SER A 72 20.19 14.23 1.33
C SER A 72 18.74 14.22 0.85
N LYS A 73 18.57 14.30 -0.48
CA LYS A 73 17.27 14.19 -1.13
C LYS A 73 16.65 12.79 -1.08
N TYR A 74 17.37 11.79 -0.57
CA TYR A 74 16.89 10.40 -0.42
C TYR A 74 16.50 10.06 1.04
N VAL A 75 16.46 11.05 1.94
CA VAL A 75 16.23 10.80 3.37
C VAL A 75 14.78 10.38 3.64
N ASP A 76 13.83 10.91 2.89
CA ASP A 76 12.44 10.47 2.92
C ASP A 76 12.30 9.06 2.35
N ASP A 77 12.89 8.77 1.20
CA ASP A 77 12.93 7.41 0.64
C ASP A 77 13.47 6.42 1.68
N ALA A 78 14.61 6.74 2.30
CA ALA A 78 15.23 5.90 3.30
C ALA A 78 14.34 5.69 4.53
N GLN A 79 13.63 6.73 4.97
CA GLN A 79 12.69 6.63 6.09
C GLN A 79 11.50 5.72 5.73
N PHE A 80 10.93 5.86 4.53
CA PHE A 80 9.86 4.99 4.05
C PHE A 80 10.31 3.53 4.00
N TRP A 81 11.45 3.25 3.36
CA TRP A 81 11.98 1.89 3.25
C TRP A 81 12.32 1.28 4.61
N MET A 82 12.66 2.11 5.60
CA MET A 82 12.88 1.65 6.97
C MET A 82 11.56 1.26 7.64
N CYS A 83 10.48 2.05 7.47
CA CYS A 83 9.14 1.71 7.93
C CYS A 83 8.66 0.39 7.29
N TYR A 84 8.82 0.27 5.97
CA TYR A 84 8.50 -0.95 5.22
C TYR A 84 9.27 -2.17 5.71
N SER A 85 10.58 -2.02 5.93
CA SER A 85 11.40 -3.14 6.43
C SER A 85 10.96 -3.59 7.83
N ARG A 86 10.54 -2.66 8.71
CA ARG A 86 9.99 -2.99 10.03
C ARG A 86 8.67 -3.74 9.91
N GLU A 87 7.79 -3.32 8.99
CA GLU A 87 6.56 -4.04 8.68
C GLU A 87 6.86 -5.48 8.25
N LYS A 88 7.77 -5.67 7.27
CA LYS A 88 8.11 -6.99 6.73
C LYS A 88 8.83 -7.90 7.71
N ARG A 89 9.61 -7.33 8.63
CA ARG A 89 10.22 -8.08 9.73
C ARG A 89 9.18 -8.61 10.73
N GLY A 90 7.98 -8.05 10.75
CA GLY A 90 6.93 -8.41 11.70
C GLY A 90 7.04 -7.68 13.04
N ASP A 91 7.59 -6.46 13.03
CA ASP A 91 7.59 -5.59 14.22
C ASP A 91 6.15 -5.30 14.68
N ASP A 92 5.99 -4.85 15.92
CA ASP A 92 4.68 -4.52 16.50
C ASP A 92 3.90 -3.55 15.59
N ALA A 93 2.68 -3.94 15.23
CA ALA A 93 1.88 -3.23 14.24
C ALA A 93 1.47 -1.81 14.68
N GLU A 94 1.29 -1.52 15.98
CA GLU A 94 1.03 -0.14 16.43
C GLU A 94 2.26 0.74 16.25
N THR A 95 3.43 0.19 16.54
CA THR A 95 4.72 0.86 16.36
C THR A 95 4.99 1.15 14.89
N VAL A 96 4.76 0.17 14.00
CA VAL A 96 4.92 0.35 12.54
C VAL A 96 3.89 1.34 11.99
N PHE A 97 2.63 1.27 12.42
CA PHE A 97 1.60 2.24 12.04
C PHE A 97 2.01 3.66 12.42
N THR A 98 2.53 3.85 13.64
CA THR A 98 3.02 5.15 14.11
C THR A 98 4.21 5.63 13.29
N ALA A 99 5.14 4.73 12.92
CA ALA A 99 6.29 5.08 12.09
C ALA A 99 5.88 5.61 10.69
N TYR A 100 4.87 4.99 10.05
CA TYR A 100 4.32 5.52 8.80
C TYR A 100 3.58 6.84 9.00
N LYS A 101 2.82 6.99 10.09
CA LYS A 101 2.15 8.26 10.44
C LYS A 101 3.15 9.40 10.60
N ASP A 102 4.25 9.16 11.32
CA ASP A 102 5.33 10.12 11.51
C ASP A 102 6.05 10.43 10.19
N PHE A 103 6.26 9.43 9.34
CA PHE A 103 6.82 9.62 8.00
C PHE A 103 5.96 10.58 7.16
N ILE A 104 4.64 10.35 7.09
CA ILE A 104 3.72 11.21 6.33
C ILE A 104 3.72 12.64 6.89
N ALA A 105 3.72 12.79 8.22
CA ALA A 105 3.76 14.10 8.87
C ALA A 105 5.07 14.85 8.58
N LYS A 106 6.20 14.12 8.54
CA LYS A 106 7.53 14.69 8.33
C LYS A 106 7.83 14.99 6.86
N TYR A 107 7.34 14.16 5.93
CA TYR A 107 7.62 14.26 4.50
C TYR A 107 6.32 14.25 3.66
N PRO A 108 5.44 15.26 3.81
CA PRO A 108 4.13 15.29 3.15
C PRO A 108 4.19 15.41 1.62
N ARG A 109 5.38 15.61 1.04
CA ARG A 109 5.62 15.70 -0.41
C ARG A 109 6.46 14.53 -0.96
N SER A 110 6.77 13.54 -0.13
CA SER A 110 7.48 12.34 -0.60
C SER A 110 6.63 11.58 -1.60
N GLU A 111 7.26 10.94 -2.58
CA GLU A 111 6.56 10.08 -3.54
C GLU A 111 5.90 8.87 -2.87
N TYR A 112 6.38 8.48 -1.68
CA TYR A 112 5.87 7.34 -0.92
C TYR A 112 4.75 7.66 0.07
N VAL A 113 4.20 8.88 0.06
CA VAL A 113 3.11 9.25 0.98
C VAL A 113 1.89 8.34 0.80
N ASP A 114 1.52 8.04 -0.45
CA ASP A 114 0.34 7.24 -0.72
C ASP A 114 0.59 5.75 -0.47
N ASP A 115 1.79 5.23 -0.78
CA ASP A 115 2.22 3.89 -0.35
C ASP A 115 2.19 3.74 1.18
N ALA A 116 2.66 4.74 1.92
CA ALA A 116 2.64 4.74 3.38
C ALA A 116 1.19 4.71 3.91
N LYS A 117 0.28 5.49 3.34
CA LYS A 117 -1.16 5.44 3.71
C LYS A 117 -1.76 4.08 3.39
N ALA A 118 -1.47 3.49 2.23
CA ALA A 118 -1.95 2.15 1.88
C ALA A 118 -1.48 1.09 2.88
N ASN A 119 -0.21 1.14 3.28
CA ASN A 119 0.33 0.24 4.31
C ASN A 119 -0.32 0.50 5.68
N MET A 120 -0.58 1.77 6.03
CA MET A 120 -1.30 2.12 7.25
C MET A 120 -2.75 1.62 7.26
N ILE A 121 -3.48 1.66 6.13
CA ILE A 121 -4.84 1.10 6.03
C ILE A 121 -4.79 -0.38 6.40
N LYS A 122 -3.90 -1.15 5.77
CA LYS A 122 -3.75 -2.58 6.04
C LYS A 122 -3.43 -2.87 7.52
N LEU A 123 -2.45 -2.16 8.08
CA LEU A 123 -2.07 -2.31 9.49
C LEU A 123 -3.24 -1.97 10.42
N ALA A 124 -3.94 -0.87 10.17
CA ALA A 124 -5.08 -0.45 10.95
C ALA A 124 -6.24 -1.43 10.87
N THR A 125 -6.50 -2.05 9.71
CA THR A 125 -7.49 -3.13 9.56
C THR A 125 -7.12 -4.34 10.41
N THR A 126 -5.86 -4.78 10.39
CA THR A 126 -5.38 -5.88 11.23
C THR A 126 -5.53 -5.56 12.72
N LEU A 127 -5.12 -4.35 13.14
CA LEU A 127 -5.22 -3.90 14.53
C LEU A 127 -6.68 -3.81 14.98
N ALA A 128 -7.57 -3.30 14.14
CA ALA A 128 -9.01 -3.23 14.41
C ALA A 128 -9.64 -4.62 14.55
N GLY A 129 -9.25 -5.58 13.70
CA GLY A 129 -9.68 -6.98 13.79
C GLY A 129 -9.17 -7.69 15.05
N ALA A 130 -7.99 -7.31 15.53
CA ALA A 130 -7.42 -7.77 16.80
C ALA A 130 -8.06 -7.08 18.04
N GLY A 131 -9.16 -6.35 17.87
CA GLY A 131 -9.89 -5.70 18.96
C GLY A 131 -9.42 -4.29 19.30
N LYS A 132 -8.40 -3.74 18.63
CA LYS A 132 -7.94 -2.35 18.83
C LYS A 132 -8.80 -1.38 18.00
N THR A 133 -10.06 -1.25 18.39
CA THR A 133 -11.12 -0.55 17.62
C THR A 133 -10.79 0.90 17.27
N LYS A 134 -9.92 1.59 18.02
CA LYS A 134 -9.45 2.96 17.70
C LYS A 134 -8.92 3.09 16.26
N TYR A 135 -8.31 2.03 15.72
CA TYR A 135 -7.75 2.03 14.37
C TYR A 135 -8.81 2.02 13.26
N ARG A 136 -10.08 1.72 13.59
CA ARG A 136 -11.20 1.91 12.64
C ARG A 136 -11.40 3.37 12.28
N ALA A 137 -11.29 4.26 13.26
CA ALA A 137 -11.40 5.70 13.04
C ALA A 137 -10.25 6.23 12.16
N GLU A 138 -9.05 5.67 12.30
CA GLU A 138 -7.90 6.01 11.44
C GLU A 138 -8.16 5.59 9.98
N VAL A 139 -8.70 4.38 9.75
CA VAL A 139 -9.12 3.95 8.39
C VAL A 139 -10.25 4.84 7.85
N ALA A 140 -11.26 5.14 8.67
CA ALA A 140 -12.38 5.99 8.28
C ALA A 140 -11.92 7.40 7.86
N ALA A 141 -10.95 7.98 8.56
CA ALA A 141 -10.37 9.27 8.18
C ALA A 141 -9.73 9.26 6.78
N MET A 142 -9.18 8.11 6.35
CA MET A 142 -8.57 7.96 5.02
C MET A 142 -9.59 7.86 3.87
N GLN A 143 -10.88 7.68 4.17
CA GLN A 143 -11.94 7.71 3.15
C GLN A 143 -12.14 9.10 2.54
N SER A 144 -11.72 10.15 3.23
CA SER A 144 -11.74 11.52 2.72
C SER A 144 -10.52 11.85 1.86
N SER A 145 -9.68 10.87 1.51
CA SER A 145 -8.53 11.06 0.62
C SER A 145 -8.99 11.55 -0.75
N ASP A 146 -8.30 12.55 -1.30
CA ASP A 146 -8.49 13.00 -2.70
C ASP A 146 -8.05 11.93 -3.71
N ASP A 147 -7.12 11.06 -3.31
CA ASP A 147 -6.74 9.87 -4.08
C ASP A 147 -7.85 8.82 -4.04
N GLU A 148 -8.37 8.49 -5.22
CA GLU A 148 -9.46 7.52 -5.41
C GLU A 148 -9.08 6.12 -4.93
N GLU A 149 -7.86 5.66 -5.20
CA GLU A 149 -7.43 4.31 -4.88
C GLU A 149 -7.32 4.12 -3.37
N LEU A 150 -6.71 5.08 -2.67
CA LEU A 150 -6.65 5.11 -1.22
C LEU A 150 -8.03 5.19 -0.58
N ARG A 151 -8.92 6.04 -1.12
CA ARG A 151 -10.31 6.13 -0.65
C ARG A 151 -11.00 4.77 -0.73
N LEU A 152 -10.87 4.08 -1.87
CA LEU A 152 -11.45 2.76 -2.08
C LEU A 152 -10.83 1.71 -1.16
N GLN A 153 -9.50 1.70 -1.00
CA GLN A 153 -8.82 0.79 -0.07
C GLN A 153 -9.35 0.96 1.36
N ALA A 154 -9.54 2.20 1.82
CA ALA A 154 -10.11 2.49 3.13
C ALA A 154 -11.56 2.00 3.26
N LEU A 155 -12.36 2.13 2.20
CA LEU A 155 -13.74 1.62 2.17
C LEU A 155 -13.79 0.08 2.19
N TYR A 156 -12.94 -0.60 1.44
CA TYR A 156 -12.78 -2.06 1.49
C TYR A 156 -12.35 -2.53 2.89
N ALA A 157 -11.43 -1.81 3.52
CA ALA A 157 -10.98 -2.12 4.86
C ALA A 157 -12.10 -2.01 5.90
N LEU A 158 -12.99 -1.02 5.80
CA LEU A 158 -14.15 -0.91 6.70
C LEU A 158 -15.22 -1.96 6.45
N SER A 159 -15.45 -2.36 5.19
CA SER A 159 -16.48 -3.37 4.88
C SER A 159 -16.18 -4.74 5.47
N GLN A 160 -14.90 -5.10 5.66
CA GLN A 160 -14.50 -6.38 6.27
C GLN A 160 -14.99 -6.59 7.70
N HIS A 161 -15.45 -5.52 8.35
CA HIS A 161 -15.86 -5.58 9.74
C HIS A 161 -17.32 -5.17 9.97
N ASP A 162 -18.14 -5.20 8.91
CA ASP A 162 -19.59 -4.94 8.94
C ASP A 162 -20.00 -3.70 9.75
N ASP A 163 -19.23 -2.61 9.67
CA ASP A 163 -19.60 -1.36 10.32
C ASP A 163 -20.84 -0.77 9.62
N PRO A 164 -21.99 -0.65 10.30
CA PRO A 164 -23.23 -0.16 9.69
C PRO A 164 -23.10 1.24 9.07
N ALA A 165 -22.19 2.08 9.59
CA ALA A 165 -21.92 3.39 9.01
C ALA A 165 -21.33 3.31 7.59
N THR A 166 -20.70 2.18 7.24
CA THR A 166 -20.08 1.94 5.93
C THR A 166 -21.11 1.95 4.81
N VAL A 167 -22.32 1.39 5.03
CA VAL A 167 -23.39 1.39 4.01
C VAL A 167 -23.78 2.81 3.63
N GLN A 168 -23.99 3.69 4.62
CA GLN A 168 -24.41 5.06 4.36
C GLN A 168 -23.31 5.83 3.62
N THR A 169 -22.05 5.69 4.04
CA THR A 169 -20.92 6.35 3.37
C THR A 169 -20.76 5.87 1.92
N LEU A 170 -20.83 4.55 1.68
CA LEU A 170 -20.76 4.00 0.32
C LEU A 170 -21.92 4.46 -0.55
N THR A 171 -23.12 4.61 0.02
CA THR A 171 -24.31 5.09 -0.70
C THR A 171 -24.11 6.52 -1.17
N SER A 172 -23.70 7.41 -0.25
CA SER A 172 -23.42 8.82 -0.58
C SER A 172 -22.28 8.96 -1.61
N LEU A 173 -21.24 8.12 -1.50
CA LEU A 173 -20.16 8.11 -2.48
C LEU A 173 -20.66 7.67 -3.86
N LEU A 174 -21.51 6.64 -3.91
CA LEU A 174 -22.06 6.15 -5.16
C LEU A 174 -22.96 7.18 -5.86
N GLU A 175 -23.75 7.94 -5.10
CA GLU A 175 -24.62 9.01 -5.61
C GLU A 175 -23.85 10.19 -6.19
N SER A 176 -22.66 10.49 -5.65
CA SER A 176 -21.79 11.57 -6.15
C SER A 176 -20.81 11.12 -7.23
N GLU A 177 -20.63 9.81 -7.43
CA GLU A 177 -19.62 9.25 -8.33
C GLU A 177 -20.10 9.13 -9.79
N THR A 178 -19.39 9.81 -10.69
CA THR A 178 -19.73 9.84 -12.12
C THR A 178 -19.00 8.78 -12.94
N ASN A 179 -17.83 8.32 -12.49
CA ASN A 179 -17.03 7.32 -13.18
C ASN A 179 -17.57 5.91 -12.93
N ALA A 180 -18.05 5.27 -13.99
CA ALA A 180 -18.61 3.93 -13.94
C ALA A 180 -17.65 2.88 -13.36
N LYS A 181 -16.34 2.98 -13.62
CA LYS A 181 -15.35 2.03 -13.07
C LYS A 181 -15.26 2.13 -11.55
N ILE A 182 -15.35 3.34 -11.01
CA ILE A 182 -15.32 3.58 -9.57
C ILE A 182 -16.62 3.08 -8.94
N ARG A 183 -17.78 3.38 -9.55
CA ARG A 183 -19.07 2.82 -9.11
C ARG A 183 -19.06 1.30 -9.09
N GLN A 184 -18.44 0.63 -10.08
CA GLN A 184 -18.26 -0.82 -10.07
C GLN A 184 -17.43 -1.31 -8.88
N LYS A 185 -16.35 -0.61 -8.51
CA LYS A 185 -15.54 -0.94 -7.33
C LYS A 185 -16.36 -0.75 -6.04
N ILE A 186 -17.12 0.34 -5.91
CA ILE A 186 -18.00 0.59 -4.76
C ILE A 186 -19.08 -0.50 -4.64
N VAL A 187 -19.68 -0.91 -5.76
CA VAL A 187 -20.62 -2.04 -5.82
C VAL A 187 -20.00 -3.34 -5.35
N HIS A 188 -18.72 -3.59 -5.67
CA HIS A 188 -18.01 -4.76 -5.15
C HIS A 188 -17.85 -4.70 -3.62
N VAL A 189 -17.56 -3.53 -3.05
CA VAL A 189 -17.53 -3.32 -1.59
C VAL A 189 -18.90 -3.65 -0.96
N PHE A 190 -20.00 -3.15 -1.53
CA PHE A 190 -21.36 -3.47 -1.07
C PHE A 190 -21.66 -4.97 -1.11
N GLY A 191 -21.12 -5.68 -2.10
CA GLY A 191 -21.22 -7.13 -2.24
C GLY A 191 -20.59 -7.93 -1.09
N ASN A 192 -19.71 -7.31 -0.30
CA ASN A 192 -19.04 -7.94 0.83
C ASN A 192 -19.66 -7.57 2.19
N LEU A 193 -20.70 -6.72 2.21
CA LEU A 193 -21.38 -6.33 3.44
C LEU A 193 -22.47 -7.32 3.82
N SER A 194 -22.55 -7.66 5.10
CA SER A 194 -23.62 -8.49 5.66
C SER A 194 -24.93 -7.71 5.84
N ASP A 195 -24.88 -6.38 5.86
CA ASP A 195 -26.04 -5.51 6.12
C ASP A 195 -27.14 -5.62 5.04
N ALA A 196 -28.39 -5.91 5.44
CA ALA A 196 -29.51 -6.09 4.53
C ALA A 196 -29.76 -4.89 3.59
N SER A 197 -29.53 -3.65 4.06
CA SER A 197 -29.71 -2.43 3.28
C SER A 197 -28.73 -2.30 2.10
N ALA A 198 -27.57 -2.98 2.16
CA ALA A 198 -26.71 -3.13 1.00
C ALA A 198 -27.42 -3.86 -0.15
N GLY A 199 -28.39 -4.74 0.15
CA GLY A 199 -29.08 -5.58 -0.84
C GLY A 199 -30.12 -4.80 -1.62
N GLU A 200 -30.82 -3.90 -0.91
CA GLU A 200 -31.72 -2.93 -1.50
C GLU A 200 -30.96 -1.99 -2.45
N THR A 201 -29.81 -1.48 -2.00
CA THR A 201 -28.95 -0.63 -2.81
C THR A 201 -28.46 -1.36 -4.07
N LEU A 202 -27.97 -2.59 -3.95
CA LEU A 202 -27.54 -3.39 -5.09
C LEU A 202 -28.69 -3.70 -6.06
N SER A 203 -29.88 -4.01 -5.55
CA SER A 203 -31.07 -4.30 -6.38
C SER A 203 -31.51 -3.08 -7.21
N ARG A 204 -31.47 -1.89 -6.58
CA ARG A 204 -31.70 -0.62 -7.27
C ARG A 204 -30.66 -0.41 -8.37
N LEU A 205 -29.37 -0.61 -8.08
CA LEU A 205 -28.30 -0.39 -9.06
C LEU A 205 -28.35 -1.35 -10.23
N ALA A 206 -28.69 -2.62 -9.99
CA ALA A 206 -28.85 -3.62 -11.04
C ALA A 206 -29.89 -3.22 -12.09
N THR A 207 -30.88 -2.40 -11.72
CA THR A 207 -31.99 -1.99 -12.61
C THR A 207 -31.89 -0.56 -13.13
N SER A 208 -31.19 0.33 -12.41
CA SER A 208 -31.25 1.79 -12.67
C SER A 208 -29.93 2.48 -12.95
N ASP A 209 -28.75 1.87 -12.70
CA ASP A 209 -27.49 2.53 -13.01
C ASP A 209 -27.37 2.77 -14.53
N PRO A 210 -26.95 3.95 -14.99
CA PRO A 210 -26.80 4.23 -16.42
C PRO A 210 -25.77 3.32 -17.12
N ASP A 211 -24.73 2.89 -16.41
CA ASP A 211 -23.67 2.05 -16.97
C ASP A 211 -24.01 0.56 -16.89
N ALA A 212 -23.92 -0.14 -18.03
CA ALA A 212 -24.21 -1.57 -18.08
C ALA A 212 -23.23 -2.43 -17.28
N GLY A 213 -21.97 -1.98 -17.15
CA GLY A 213 -20.97 -2.66 -16.32
C GLY A 213 -21.31 -2.58 -14.85
N VAL A 214 -21.76 -1.42 -14.35
CA VAL A 214 -22.24 -1.26 -12.97
C VAL A 214 -23.46 -2.15 -12.71
N ARG A 215 -24.46 -2.16 -13.61
CA ARG A 215 -25.63 -3.04 -13.47
C ARG A 215 -25.22 -4.52 -13.37
N LYS A 216 -24.29 -4.96 -14.22
CA LYS A 216 -23.76 -6.33 -14.20
C LYS A 216 -23.03 -6.64 -12.89
N SER A 217 -22.17 -5.74 -12.42
CA SER A 217 -21.46 -5.89 -11.15
C SER A 217 -22.43 -5.98 -9.97
N ALA A 218 -23.53 -5.23 -10.00
CA ALA A 218 -24.54 -5.27 -8.94
C ALA A 218 -25.26 -6.62 -8.89
N VAL A 219 -25.64 -7.19 -10.05
CA VAL A 219 -26.19 -8.55 -10.14
C VAL A 219 -25.22 -9.59 -9.58
N TYR A 220 -23.93 -9.49 -9.93
CA TYR A 220 -22.90 -10.38 -9.40
C TYR A 220 -22.76 -10.26 -7.88
N ALA A 221 -22.72 -9.04 -7.36
CA ALA A 221 -22.64 -8.76 -5.94
C ALA A 221 -23.85 -9.33 -5.16
N ILE A 222 -25.07 -9.23 -5.71
CA ILE A 222 -26.26 -9.86 -5.11
C ILE A 222 -26.07 -11.37 -4.99
N GLY A 223 -25.62 -12.03 -6.06
CA GLY A 223 -25.37 -13.47 -6.06
C GLY A 223 -24.33 -13.89 -5.01
N ASN A 224 -23.24 -13.12 -4.89
CA ASN A 224 -22.18 -13.38 -3.91
C ASN A 224 -22.72 -13.33 -2.47
N ARG A 225 -23.59 -12.37 -2.16
CA ARG A 225 -24.19 -12.20 -0.83
C ARG A 225 -25.14 -13.33 -0.46
N SER A 226 -25.91 -13.84 -1.42
CA SER A 226 -26.82 -14.97 -1.21
C SER A 226 -26.09 -16.30 -0.99
N SER A 227 -24.84 -16.43 -1.45
CA SER A 227 -24.03 -17.64 -1.23
C SER A 227 -23.27 -17.66 0.10
N SER A 228 -23.14 -16.51 0.78
CA SER A 228 -22.38 -16.33 2.01
C SER A 228 -23.23 -16.29 3.29
N GLY A 229 -24.56 -16.31 3.17
CA GLY A 229 -25.52 -16.37 4.29
C GLY A 229 -26.26 -17.69 4.33
#